data_AF-A0AAV2SVZ5-F1
#
_entry.id   AF-A0AAV2SVZ5-F1
#
_cell.length_a   1.000
_cell.length_b   1.000
_cell.length_c   1.000
_cell.angle_alpha   90.00
_cell.angle_beta   90.00
_cell.angle_gamma   90.00
#
_symmetry.space_group_name_H-M   'P 1'
#
loop_
_entity.id
_entity.type
_entity.pdbx_description
1 polymer ?
#
loop_
_entity_poly.entity_id
_entity_poly.type
_entity_poly.pdbx_seq_one_letter_code
_entity_poly.pdbx_strand_id
1 'polypeptide(L)'
;DGVLIENMFDIPYLHRRDLGPEVVACMARICTEVRSLLPSYIPCGLQILAGGNREALAVSKACSLQFIRAEGFVFSHIADEGLIEASAGELLRYRKAIDAEDVLVFTDIKKKH
;
A
#
# COMPACT_ATOMS: atom_id res chain seq x y z
N ASP A 1 -0.17 -2.16 19.03
CA ASP A 1 1.06 -2.60 18.33
C ASP A 1 0.70 -3.37 17.07
N GLY A 2 1.52 -3.26 16.02
CA GLY A 2 1.29 -3.88 14.72
C GLY A 2 2.54 -3.85 13.86
N VAL A 3 2.55 -4.62 12.78
CA VAL A 3 3.66 -4.69 11.82
C VAL A 3 3.27 -4.02 10.52
N LEU A 4 4.11 -3.13 10.01
CA LEU A 4 3.97 -2.52 8.68
C LEU A 4 5.12 -3.00 7.79
N ILE A 5 4.79 -3.61 6.66
CA ILE A 5 5.73 -3.98 5.62
C ILE A 5 5.79 -2.83 4.61
N GLU A 6 7.00 -2.47 4.17
CA GLU A 6 7.23 -1.34 3.28
C GLU A 6 8.38 -1.67 2.33
N ASN A 7 8.27 -1.31 1.05
CA ASN A 7 9.36 -1.43 0.07
C ASN A 7 10.33 -0.22 0.14
N MET A 8 10.63 0.25 1.36
CA MET A 8 11.60 1.32 1.55
C MET A 8 12.95 0.93 0.95
N PHE A 9 13.61 1.87 0.27
CA PHE A 9 14.86 1.68 -0.47
C PHE A 9 14.76 0.95 -1.81
N ASP A 10 13.55 0.82 -2.35
CA ASP A 10 13.32 0.47 -3.76
C ASP A 10 13.60 1.69 -4.67
N ILE A 11 14.82 2.23 -4.55
CA ILE A 11 15.26 3.48 -5.18
C ILE A 11 15.99 3.24 -6.50
N PRO A 12 15.83 4.12 -7.52
CA PRO A 12 14.92 5.26 -7.53
C PRO A 12 13.46 4.82 -7.65
N TYR A 13 12.60 5.46 -6.86
CA TYR A 13 11.19 5.11 -6.83
C TYR A 13 10.52 5.45 -8.17
N LEU A 14 9.63 4.56 -8.61
CA LEU A 14 8.83 4.74 -9.82
C LEU A 14 7.55 5.50 -9.49
N HIS A 15 7.09 6.34 -10.42
CA HIS A 15 5.74 6.87 -10.32
C HIS A 15 4.71 5.72 -10.28
N ARG A 16 3.61 5.88 -9.52
CA ARG A 16 2.53 4.89 -9.44
C ARG A 16 2.06 4.28 -10.76
N ARG A 17 2.09 5.05 -11.86
CA ARG A 17 1.67 4.59 -13.21
C ARG A 17 2.66 3.66 -13.88
N ASP A 18 3.91 3.67 -13.40
CA ASP A 18 5.04 2.93 -13.93
C ASP A 18 5.40 1.73 -13.04
N LEU A 19 4.66 1.51 -11.94
CA LEU A 19 4.78 0.30 -11.11
C LEU A 19 4.46 -0.95 -11.93
N GLY A 20 5.45 -1.83 -12.08
CA GLY A 20 5.29 -3.07 -12.80
C GLY A 20 4.75 -4.22 -11.92
N PRO A 21 4.37 -5.33 -12.55
CA PRO A 21 3.84 -6.50 -11.85
C PRO A 21 4.86 -7.14 -10.89
N GLU A 22 6.16 -6.92 -11.11
CA GLU A 22 7.23 -7.40 -10.23
C GLU A 22 7.09 -6.87 -8.80
N VAL A 23 6.67 -5.62 -8.61
CA VAL A 23 6.47 -5.03 -7.28
C VAL A 23 5.34 -5.77 -6.56
N VAL A 24 4.19 -5.94 -7.22
CA VAL A 24 3.03 -6.66 -6.67
C VAL A 24 3.38 -8.11 -6.35
N ALA A 25 4.08 -8.80 -7.25
CA ALA A 25 4.47 -10.20 -7.08
C ALA A 25 5.44 -10.39 -5.91
N CYS A 26 6.49 -9.56 -5.84
CA CYS A 26 7.46 -9.59 -4.75
C CYS A 26 6.80 -9.27 -3.39
N MET A 27 6.01 -8.19 -3.33
CA MET A 27 5.33 -7.81 -2.09
C MET A 27 4.31 -8.86 -1.65
N ALA A 28 3.55 -9.46 -2.56
CA ALA A 28 2.65 -10.56 -2.22
C ALA A 28 3.40 -11.77 -1.63
N ARG A 29 4.54 -12.15 -2.22
CA ARG A 29 5.37 -13.23 -1.69
C ARG A 29 5.85 -12.93 -0.27
N ILE A 30 6.41 -11.73 -0.06
CA ILE A 30 6.94 -11.28 1.24
C ILE A 30 5.83 -11.18 2.28
N CYS A 31 4.71 -10.53 1.96
CA CYS A 31 3.57 -10.36 2.86
C CYS A 31 2.98 -11.71 3.29
N THR A 32 2.91 -12.68 2.39
CA THR A 32 2.44 -14.03 2.71
C THR A 32 3.35 -14.70 3.74
N GLU A 33 4.67 -14.63 3.57
CA GLU A 33 5.63 -15.20 4.52
C GLU A 33 5.63 -14.48 5.86
N VAL A 34 5.61 -13.15 5.86
CA VAL A 34 5.56 -12.39 7.11
C VAL A 34 4.26 -12.69 7.86
N ARG A 35 3.12 -12.74 7.17
CA ARG A 35 1.84 -13.04 7.79
C ARG A 35 1.79 -14.44 8.39
N SER A 36 2.45 -15.43 7.78
CA SER A 36 2.50 -16.81 8.29
C SER A 36 3.31 -16.96 9.58
N LEU A 37 4.33 -16.10 9.76
CA LEU A 37 5.18 -16.07 10.95
C LEU A 37 4.57 -15.30 12.11
N LEU A 38 3.69 -14.34 11.83
CA LEU A 38 3.10 -13.48 12.85
C LEU A 38 1.90 -14.14 13.55
N PRO A 39 1.78 -14.04 14.89
CA PRO A 39 0.57 -14.42 15.61
C PRO A 39 -0.68 -13.75 15.05
N SER A 40 -1.79 -14.48 14.95
CA SER A 40 -3.02 -14.02 14.28
C SER A 40 -3.62 -12.74 14.85
N TYR A 41 -3.40 -12.48 16.14
CA TYR A 41 -3.90 -11.28 16.83
C TYR A 41 -3.05 -10.03 16.58
N ILE A 42 -1.84 -10.16 16.03
CA ILE A 42 -0.99 -9.00 15.68
C ILE A 42 -1.43 -8.51 14.30
N PRO A 43 -1.96 -7.27 14.18
CA PRO A 43 -2.33 -6.73 12.89
C PRO A 43 -1.08 -6.48 12.04
N CYS A 44 -1.18 -6.82 10.76
CA CYS A 44 -0.15 -6.59 9.78
C CYS A 44 -0.72 -5.75 8.63
N GLY A 45 0.07 -4.82 8.12
CA GLY A 45 -0.30 -3.97 6.99
C GLY A 45 0.85 -3.76 6.02
N LEU A 46 0.53 -3.07 4.93
CA LEU A 46 1.45 -2.84 3.82
C LEU A 46 1.43 -1.39 3.35
N GLN A 47 2.59 -0.89 2.95
CA GLN A 47 2.75 0.30 2.14
C GLN A 47 3.62 -0.04 0.93
N ILE A 48 3.13 0.31 -0.26
CA ILE A 48 3.96 0.38 -1.46
C ILE A 48 4.16 1.86 -1.75
N LEU A 49 5.41 2.29 -1.74
CA LEU A 49 5.82 3.68 -1.85
C LEU A 49 5.51 4.28 -3.23
N ALA A 50 5.68 5.60 -3.34
CA ALA A 50 5.40 6.43 -4.51
C ALA A 50 3.93 6.39 -4.97
N GLY A 51 3.01 6.24 -4.02
CA GLY A 51 1.57 6.25 -4.26
C GLY A 51 1.01 4.94 -4.82
N GLY A 52 1.72 3.81 -4.65
CA GLY A 52 1.29 2.45 -4.97
C GLY A 52 0.14 1.94 -4.10
N ASN A 53 -0.82 2.80 -3.74
CA ASN A 53 -1.89 2.51 -2.79
C ASN A 53 -2.83 1.42 -3.32
N ARG A 54 -3.06 1.41 -4.63
CA ARG A 54 -3.96 0.44 -5.29
C ARG A 54 -3.35 -0.96 -5.27
N GLU A 55 -2.06 -1.04 -5.56
CA GLU A 55 -1.23 -2.23 -5.53
C GLU A 55 -1.15 -2.76 -4.08
N ALA A 56 -0.89 -1.87 -3.12
CA ALA A 56 -0.84 -2.22 -1.71
C ALA A 56 -2.18 -2.81 -1.24
N LEU A 57 -3.30 -2.24 -1.68
CA LEU A 57 -4.62 -2.75 -1.33
C LEU A 57 -4.88 -4.15 -1.90
N ALA A 58 -4.52 -4.36 -3.17
CA ALA A 58 -4.67 -5.65 -3.83
C ALA A 58 -3.84 -6.74 -3.12
N VAL A 59 -2.57 -6.43 -2.81
CA VAL A 59 -1.68 -7.34 -2.08
C VAL A 59 -2.21 -7.61 -0.67
N SER A 60 -2.61 -6.58 0.05
CA SER A 60 -3.17 -6.73 1.40
C SER A 60 -4.39 -7.65 1.41
N LYS A 61 -5.30 -7.52 0.43
CA LYS A 61 -6.45 -8.41 0.30
C LYS A 61 -6.02 -9.85 0.03
N ALA A 62 -5.12 -10.06 -0.94
CA ALA A 62 -4.64 -11.39 -1.30
C ALA A 62 -3.89 -12.09 -0.16
N CYS A 63 -3.17 -11.33 0.67
CA CYS A 63 -2.33 -11.83 1.76
C CYS A 63 -3.01 -11.78 3.14
N SER A 64 -4.31 -11.46 3.22
CA SER A 64 -5.07 -11.35 4.48
C SER A 64 -4.44 -10.38 5.49
N LEU A 65 -3.97 -9.23 5.01
CA LEU A 65 -3.48 -8.13 5.84
C LEU A 65 -4.64 -7.23 6.27
N GLN A 66 -4.50 -6.62 7.45
CA GLN A 66 -5.59 -5.88 8.11
C GLN A 66 -5.69 -4.43 7.62
N PHE A 67 -4.61 -3.88 7.08
CA PHE A 67 -4.60 -2.49 6.65
C PHE A 67 -3.56 -2.17 5.57
N ILE A 68 -3.75 -1.04 4.93
CA ILE A 68 -2.69 -0.34 4.18
C ILE A 68 -2.42 1.02 4.81
N ARG A 69 -1.21 1.52 4.58
CA ARG A 69 -0.91 2.94 4.75
C ARG A 69 -0.86 3.59 3.37
N ALA A 70 -1.72 4.57 3.14
CA ALA A 70 -1.88 5.26 1.88
C ALA A 70 -1.30 6.67 1.93
N GLU A 71 -0.44 7.00 0.98
CA GLU A 71 0.11 8.34 0.78
C GLU A 71 -0.62 9.08 -0.35
N GLY A 72 -0.62 10.42 -0.33
CA GLY A 72 -1.33 11.19 -1.37
C GLY A 72 -2.82 10.81 -1.47
N PHE A 73 -3.49 10.63 -0.33
CA PHE A 73 -4.89 10.19 -0.34
C PHE A 73 -5.84 11.32 -0.74
N VAL A 74 -5.83 12.44 -0.02
CA VAL A 74 -6.75 13.58 -0.26
C VAL A 74 -6.09 14.71 -1.05
N PHE A 75 -4.79 14.93 -0.87
CA PHE A 75 -4.05 16.03 -1.49
C PHE A 75 -2.96 15.49 -2.42
N SER A 76 -2.71 16.23 -3.50
CA SER A 76 -1.55 16.00 -4.36
C SER A 76 -0.29 16.59 -3.71
N HIS A 77 0.85 15.97 -3.96
CA HIS A 77 2.14 16.34 -3.39
C HIS A 77 3.27 16.20 -4.42
N ILE A 78 4.37 16.94 -4.25
CA ILE A 78 5.60 16.72 -5.01
C ILE A 78 6.56 15.95 -4.11
N ALA A 79 7.14 14.87 -4.64
CA ALA A 79 8.12 14.02 -3.98
C ALA A 79 9.29 13.70 -4.95
N ASP A 80 10.19 12.80 -4.55
CA ASP A 80 11.38 12.39 -5.32
C ASP A 80 11.04 11.89 -6.73
N GLU A 81 9.89 11.26 -6.88
CA GLU A 81 9.40 10.73 -8.15
C GLU A 81 8.70 11.80 -8.99
N GLY A 82 8.32 12.93 -8.40
CA GLY A 82 7.56 14.01 -9.03
C GLY A 82 6.19 14.22 -8.39
N LEU A 83 5.20 14.63 -9.21
CA LEU A 83 3.83 14.86 -8.74
C LEU A 83 3.12 13.53 -8.42
N ILE A 84 2.70 13.39 -7.17
CA ILE A 84 1.80 12.34 -6.69
C ILE A 84 0.40 12.96 -6.62
N GLU A 85 -0.53 12.40 -7.40
CA GLU A 85 -1.93 12.85 -7.42
C GLU A 85 -2.76 12.22 -6.29
N ALA A 86 -3.75 12.97 -5.81
CA ALA A 86 -4.72 12.46 -4.85
C ALA A 86 -5.42 11.18 -5.36
N SER A 87 -5.47 10.13 -4.54
CA SER A 87 -5.94 8.80 -4.96
C SER A 87 -7.24 8.33 -4.28
N ALA A 88 -7.82 9.10 -3.35
CA ALA A 88 -8.95 8.64 -2.52
C ALA A 88 -10.13 8.09 -3.32
N GLY A 89 -10.57 8.81 -4.36
CA GLY A 89 -11.73 8.43 -5.16
C GLY A 89 -11.53 7.11 -5.91
N GLU A 90 -10.36 6.94 -6.54
CA GLU A 90 -10.01 5.70 -7.26
C GLU A 90 -9.79 4.55 -6.29
N LEU A 91 -9.03 4.78 -5.21
CA LEU A 91 -8.69 3.77 -4.22
C LEU A 91 -9.92 3.17 -3.54
N LEU A 92 -10.86 4.00 -3.08
CA LEU A 92 -12.07 3.52 -2.40
C LEU A 92 -13.03 2.78 -3.33
N ARG A 93 -13.11 3.18 -4.61
CA ARG A 93 -13.88 2.44 -5.63
C ARG A 93 -13.24 1.09 -5.91
N TYR A 94 -11.92 1.06 -6.09
CA TYR A 94 -11.18 -0.18 -6.30
C TYR A 94 -11.31 -1.11 -5.10
N ARG A 95 -11.21 -0.60 -3.87
CA ARG A 95 -11.43 -1.36 -2.63
C ARG A 95 -12.74 -2.13 -2.65
N LYS A 96 -13.82 -1.45 -3.04
CA LYS A 96 -15.13 -2.07 -3.17
C LYS A 96 -15.18 -3.07 -4.33
N ALA A 97 -14.54 -2.77 -5.45
CA ALA A 97 -14.55 -3.64 -6.64
C ALA A 97 -13.83 -4.98 -6.42
N ILE A 98 -12.95 -5.09 -5.43
CA ILE A 98 -12.23 -6.32 -5.08
C ILE A 98 -12.65 -6.90 -3.72
N ASP A 99 -13.78 -6.45 -3.18
CA ASP A 99 -14.33 -6.87 -1.87
C ASP A 99 -13.33 -6.72 -0.70
N ALA A 100 -12.48 -5.69 -0.74
CA ALA A 100 -11.44 -5.41 0.26
C ALA A 100 -11.88 -4.37 1.31
N GLU A 101 -13.17 -4.25 1.58
CA GLU A 101 -13.72 -3.29 2.56
C GLU A 101 -13.32 -3.63 4.01
N ASP A 102 -12.88 -4.87 4.25
CA ASP A 102 -12.27 -5.38 5.46
C ASP A 102 -10.82 -4.90 5.68
N VAL A 103 -10.16 -4.39 4.63
CA VAL A 103 -8.82 -3.79 4.72
C VAL A 103 -8.94 -2.30 5.05
N LEU A 104 -8.45 -1.92 6.23
CA LEU A 104 -8.44 -0.53 6.67
C LEU A 104 -7.47 0.30 5.81
N VAL A 105 -7.83 1.57 5.56
CA VAL A 105 -6.97 2.51 4.83
C VAL A 105 -6.55 3.61 5.81
N PHE A 106 -5.33 3.54 6.30
CA PHE A 106 -4.74 4.61 7.10
C PHE A 106 -4.08 5.62 6.18
N THR A 107 -4.50 6.87 6.28
CA THR A 107 -4.12 7.90 5.32
C THR A 107 -3.26 8.96 5.98
N ASP A 108 -2.17 9.33 5.32
CA ASP A 108 -1.39 10.48 5.74
C ASP A 108 -2.19 11.78 5.49
N ILE A 109 -2.34 12.64 6.51
CA ILE A 109 -2.98 13.96 6.36
C ILE A 109 -2.03 14.93 5.60
N LYS A 110 -0.73 14.77 5.83
CA LYS A 110 0.39 15.35 5.06
C LYS A 110 1.46 14.27 4.94
N LYS A 111 2.12 14.14 3.78
CA LYS A 111 3.10 13.07 3.51
C LYS A 111 4.22 13.04 4.56
N LYS A 112 4.69 11.83 4.88
CA LYS A 112 5.78 11.54 5.84
C LYS A 112 7.16 12.06 5.40
N HIS A 113 7.40 12.15 4.09
CA HIS A 113 8.64 12.56 3.44
C HIS A 113 8.35 13.67 2.44
#